data_AF-A0AAV0B4S1-F1
#
_entry.id   AF-A0AAV0B4S1-F1
#
_cell.length_a   1.000
_cell.length_b   1.000
_cell.length_c   1.000
_cell.angle_alpha   90.00
_cell.angle_beta   90.00
_cell.angle_gamma   90.00
#
_symmetry.space_group_name_H-M   'P 1'
#
loop_
_entity.id
_entity.type
_entity.pdbx_description
1 polymer ?
#
loop_
_entity_poly.entity_id
_entity_poly.type
_entity_poly.pdbx_seq_one_letter_code
_entity_poly.pdbx_strand_id
1 'polypeptide(L)'
;SNQEYNTMFVATSNIAPALELRAPVVEELNTLSSTCFWAYNSSLNEDVLVMPVALLFMGDSPMHAEILSTMHPNVSLQPCRKCCLKADSKKEKATANYVQRF
;
A
#
# COMPACT_ATOMS: atom_id res chain seq x y z
N SER A 1 -5.55 -13.22 -21.27
CA SER A 1 -4.09 -13.16 -21.03
C SER A 1 -3.91 -13.10 -19.53
N ASN A 2 -3.53 -14.20 -18.88
CA ASN A 2 -3.25 -14.23 -17.44
C ASN A 2 -1.92 -13.50 -17.23
N GLN A 3 -1.98 -12.25 -16.79
CA GLN A 3 -0.80 -11.57 -16.26
C GLN A 3 -0.51 -12.23 -14.91
N GLU A 4 0.44 -13.17 -14.88
CA GLU A 4 1.01 -13.67 -13.64
C GLU A 4 1.79 -12.52 -13.00
N TYR A 5 1.10 -11.76 -12.16
CA TYR A 5 1.77 -10.86 -11.23
C TYR A 5 2.37 -11.75 -10.14
N ASN A 6 3.70 -11.89 -10.14
CA ASN A 6 4.43 -12.51 -9.05
C ASN A 6 4.32 -11.62 -7.81
N THR A 7 3.19 -11.68 -7.10
CA THR A 7 2.99 -10.97 -5.85
C THR A 7 3.77 -11.69 -4.75
N MET A 8 4.90 -11.12 -4.35
CA MET A 8 5.69 -11.60 -3.21
C MET A 8 5.15 -10.99 -1.92
N PHE A 9 4.77 -11.84 -0.96
CA PHE A 9 4.42 -11.38 0.39
C PHE A 9 5.69 -11.00 1.14
N VAL A 10 5.87 -9.70 1.40
CA VAL A 10 7.11 -9.17 1.99
C VAL A 10 7.16 -9.36 3.50
N ALA A 11 6.03 -9.26 4.19
CA ALA A 11 5.94 -9.50 5.62
C ALA A 11 4.53 -9.94 6.03
N THR A 12 4.46 -10.93 6.93
CA THR A 12 3.23 -11.36 7.61
C THR A 12 3.56 -11.65 9.06
N SER A 13 2.72 -11.23 10.00
CA SER A 13 2.85 -11.60 11.41
C SER A 13 1.48 -11.87 12.01
N ASN A 14 1.45 -12.78 12.96
CA ASN A 14 0.30 -13.05 13.83
C ASN A 14 0.34 -12.23 15.13
N ILE A 15 1.42 -11.49 15.39
CA ILE A 15 1.66 -10.75 16.63
C ILE A 15 1.83 -9.25 16.36
N ALA A 16 2.60 -8.89 15.34
CA ALA A 16 2.90 -7.50 15.00
C ALA A 16 1.90 -6.94 13.97
N PRO A 17 1.36 -5.73 14.18
CA PRO A 17 0.47 -5.08 13.22
C PRO A 17 1.22 -4.72 11.93
N ALA A 18 0.46 -4.56 10.84
CA ALA A 18 1.00 -4.27 9.51
C ALA A 18 1.90 -3.00 9.48
N LEU A 19 1.60 -2.02 10.34
CA LEU A 19 2.34 -0.76 10.41
C LEU A 19 3.75 -0.95 11.01
N GLU A 20 3.89 -1.80 12.03
CA GLU A 20 5.18 -2.14 12.63
C GLU A 20 6.06 -2.97 11.69
N LEU A 21 5.47 -3.95 11.01
CA LEU A 21 6.20 -4.80 10.05
C LEU A 21 6.67 -4.02 8.81
N ARG A 22 5.89 -3.01 8.40
CA ARG A 22 6.16 -2.26 7.17
C ARG A 22 7.17 -1.14 7.36
N ALA A 23 7.29 -0.57 8.56
CA ALA A 23 8.21 0.52 8.85
C ALA A 23 9.67 0.23 8.41
N PRO A 24 10.31 -0.88 8.84
CA PRO A 24 11.69 -1.18 8.43
C PRO A 24 11.80 -1.44 6.93
N VAL A 25 10.81 -2.12 6.34
CA VAL A 25 10.79 -2.43 4.89
C VAL A 25 10.74 -1.14 4.05
N VAL A 26 9.92 -0.16 4.44
CA VAL A 26 9.79 1.10 3.73
C VAL A 26 11.07 1.94 3.87
N GLU A 27 11.68 1.95 5.05
CA GLU A 27 12.94 2.65 5.30
C GLU A 27 14.08 2.08 4.46
N GLU A 28 14.24 0.75 4.43
CA GLU A 28 15.24 0.08 3.60
C GLU A 28 15.01 0.35 2.12
N LEU A 29 13.78 0.24 1.62
CA LEU A 29 13.48 0.50 0.21
C LEU A 29 13.73 1.95 -0.19
N ASN A 30 13.38 2.92 0.65
CA ASN A 30 13.66 4.33 0.40
C ASN A 30 15.17 4.62 0.39
N THR A 31 15.92 3.97 1.29
CA THR A 31 17.38 4.04 1.34
C THR A 31 17.97 3.46 0.05
N LEU A 32 17.60 2.23 -0.31
CA LEU A 32 18.07 1.57 -1.53
C LEU A 32 17.71 2.33 -2.81
N SER A 33 16.54 2.97 -2.85
CA SER A 33 16.13 3.83 -3.97
C SER A 33 16.95 5.12 -4.07
N SER A 34 17.57 5.57 -2.98
CA SER A 34 18.32 6.84 -2.93
C SER A 34 19.83 6.63 -3.06
N THR A 35 20.38 5.62 -2.37
CA THR A 35 21.83 5.38 -2.30
C THR A 35 22.31 4.30 -3.25
N CYS A 36 21.40 3.48 -3.82
CA CYS A 36 21.75 2.25 -4.54
C CYS A 36 22.65 1.32 -3.69
N PHE A 37 23.03 0.16 -4.23
CA PHE A 37 24.02 -0.70 -3.59
C PHE A 37 24.88 -1.44 -4.62
N TRP A 38 26.12 -1.73 -4.26
CA TRP A 38 27.02 -2.53 -5.09
C TRP A 38 26.72 -4.02 -4.92
N ALA A 39 26.61 -4.74 -6.02
CA ALA A 39 26.45 -6.18 -6.04
C ALA A 39 27.30 -6.79 -7.16
N TYR A 40 27.92 -7.94 -6.88
CA TYR A 40 28.67 -8.65 -7.89
C TYR A 40 27.73 -9.43 -8.81
N ASN A 41 27.79 -9.17 -10.12
CA ASN A 41 27.01 -9.90 -11.11
C ASN A 41 27.86 -11.03 -11.71
N SER A 42 27.57 -12.27 -11.32
CA SER A 42 28.28 -13.47 -11.83
C SER A 42 28.14 -13.71 -13.32
N SER A 43 27.13 -13.15 -13.99
CA SER A 43 26.98 -13.26 -15.45
C SER A 43 27.89 -12.27 -16.20
N LEU A 44 28.21 -11.13 -15.57
CA LEU A 44 29.09 -10.10 -16.12
C LEU A 44 30.52 -10.18 -15.58
N ASN A 45 30.74 -10.93 -14.49
CA ASN A 45 32.00 -11.01 -13.73
C ASN A 45 32.50 -9.66 -13.20
N GLU A 46 31.58 -8.73 -12.91
CA GLU A 46 31.88 -7.35 -12.52
C GLU A 46 31.00 -6.90 -11.35
N ASP A 47 31.50 -5.92 -10.58
CA ASP A 47 30.71 -5.21 -9.58
C ASP A 47 29.78 -4.20 -10.27
N VAL A 48 28.47 -4.39 -10.10
CA VAL A 48 27.43 -3.52 -10.66
C VAL A 48 26.72 -2.74 -9.57
N LEU A 49 26.34 -1.50 -9.89
CA LEU A 49 25.50 -0.69 -9.03
C LEU A 49 24.02 -1.03 -9.29
N VAL A 50 23.33 -1.56 -8.28
CA VAL A 50 21.94 -1.97 -8.36
C VAL A 50 21.04 -0.91 -7.73
N MET A 51 20.05 -0.47 -8.50
CA MET A 51 18.97 0.41 -8.04
C MET A 51 17.65 -0.36 -8.08
N PRO A 52 17.14 -0.84 -6.92
CA PRO A 52 15.86 -1.54 -6.88
C PRO A 52 14.70 -0.54 -6.94
N VAL A 53 13.70 -0.85 -7.78
CA VAL A 53 12.42 -0.13 -7.81
C VAL A 53 11.32 -1.13 -7.46
N ALA A 54 10.66 -0.94 -6.31
CA ALA A 54 9.59 -1.81 -5.85
C ALA A 54 8.25 -1.06 -5.87
N LEU A 55 7.24 -1.64 -6.53
CA LEU A 55 5.85 -1.17 -6.48
C LEU A 55 5.11 -1.97 -5.40
N LEU A 56 4.89 -1.37 -4.24
CA LEU A 56 4.17 -1.98 -3.13
C LEU A 56 2.68 -1.63 -3.21
N PHE A 57 1.84 -2.61 -3.52
CA PHE A 57 0.40 -2.47 -3.45
C PHE A 57 -0.07 -2.63 -2.02
N MET A 58 -0.71 -1.58 -1.49
CA MET A 58 -1.44 -1.70 -0.23
C MET A 58 -2.68 -2.56 -0.46
N GLY A 59 -2.95 -3.48 0.46
CA GLY A 59 -4.03 -4.47 0.36
C GLY A 59 -5.44 -3.87 0.32
N ASP A 60 -6.41 -4.64 0.79
CA ASP A 60 -7.81 -4.23 0.78
C ASP A 60 -8.09 -2.95 1.59
N SER A 61 -9.27 -2.35 1.38
CA SER A 61 -9.62 -1.07 2.00
C SER A 61 -9.54 -1.04 3.55
N PRO A 62 -9.80 -2.14 4.29
CA PRO A 62 -9.47 -2.27 5.71
C PRO A 62 -7.98 -2.15 6.03
N MET A 63 -7.10 -2.91 5.37
CA MET A 63 -5.65 -2.80 5.58
C MET A 63 -5.16 -1.37 5.26
N HIS A 64 -5.72 -0.77 4.21
CA HIS A 64 -5.45 0.63 3.85
C HIS A 64 -5.96 1.62 4.91
N ALA A 65 -7.00 1.25 5.67
CA ALA A 65 -7.57 2.05 6.76
C ALA A 65 -6.61 2.10 7.94
N GLU A 66 -6.16 0.92 8.35
CA GLU A 66 -5.25 0.70 9.46
C GLU A 66 -3.92 1.40 9.22
N ILE A 67 -3.35 1.27 8.02
CA ILE A 67 -2.05 1.86 7.69
C ILE A 67 -2.07 3.39 7.68
N LEU A 68 -3.14 3.99 7.14
CA LEU A 68 -3.24 5.45 7.06
C LEU A 68 -3.88 6.08 8.31
N SER A 69 -4.16 5.28 9.35
CA SER A 69 -4.93 5.72 10.52
C SER A 69 -6.25 6.39 10.13
N THR A 70 -6.86 5.95 9.03
CA THR A 70 -8.13 6.49 8.53
C THR A 70 -9.27 5.57 8.94
N MET A 71 -10.43 6.16 9.23
CA MET A 71 -11.62 5.38 9.60
C MET A 71 -11.99 4.40 8.47
N HIS A 72 -12.41 3.20 8.86
CA HIS A 72 -12.87 2.19 7.91
C HIS A 72 -14.02 2.73 7.05
N PRO A 73 -14.07 2.44 5.74
CA PRO A 73 -15.05 3.04 4.85
C PRO A 73 -16.48 2.75 5.28
N ASN A 74 -16.74 1.60 5.91
CA ASN A 74 -18.08 1.24 6.38
C ASN A 74 -18.58 2.16 7.51
N VAL A 75 -17.72 2.48 8.49
CA VAL A 75 -18.10 3.30 9.66
C VAL A 75 -17.88 4.80 9.47
N SER A 76 -17.06 5.22 8.51
CA SER A 76 -16.81 6.63 8.19
C SER A 76 -17.98 7.31 7.48
N LEU A 77 -18.20 8.60 7.75
CA LEU A 77 -19.08 9.47 6.93
C LEU A 77 -18.41 9.89 5.62
N GLN A 78 -17.09 9.71 5.50
CA GLN A 78 -16.30 9.91 4.29
C GLN A 78 -15.71 8.57 3.85
N PRO A 79 -16.49 7.73 3.14
CA PRO A 79 -16.03 6.40 2.72
C PRO A 79 -15.07 6.45 1.52
N CYS A 80 -15.17 7.48 0.67
CA CYS A 80 -14.23 7.73 -0.42
C CYS A 80 -12.94 8.32 0.16
N ARG A 81 -11.79 7.72 -0.16
CA ARG A 81 -10.46 8.23 0.26
C ARG A 81 -9.74 9.04 -0.81
N LYS A 82 -10.28 9.05 -2.03
CA LYS A 82 -9.72 9.80 -3.16
C LYS A 82 -10.37 11.18 -3.32
N CYS A 83 -11.59 11.33 -2.81
CA CYS A 83 -12.44 12.48 -3.01
C CYS A 83 -13.00 12.97 -1.67
N CYS A 84 -13.35 14.26 -1.57
CA CYS A 84 -13.88 14.87 -0.34
C CYS A 84 -15.36 14.54 -0.08
N LEU A 85 -15.88 13.45 -0.66
CA LEU A 85 -17.29 13.09 -0.57
C LEU A 85 -17.65 12.70 0.87
N LYS A 86 -18.67 13.36 1.40
CA LYS A 86 -19.16 13.19 2.77
C LYS A 86 -20.66 12.93 2.74
N ALA A 87 -21.11 11.97 3.55
CA ALA A 87 -22.52 11.77 3.89
C ALA A 87 -22.83 12.48 5.22
N ASP A 88 -24.04 13.00 5.37
CA ASP A 88 -24.45 13.66 6.62
C ASP A 88 -24.82 12.62 7.68
N SER A 89 -25.24 11.42 7.25
CA SER A 89 -25.44 10.27 8.13
C SER A 89 -25.01 8.94 7.51
N LYS A 90 -24.81 7.91 8.35
CA LYS A 90 -24.48 6.55 7.86
C LYS A 90 -25.55 5.96 6.94
N LYS A 91 -26.83 6.31 7.15
CA LYS A 91 -27.97 5.80 6.36
C LYS A 91 -27.97 6.37 4.94
N GLU A 92 -27.53 7.61 4.77
CA GLU A 92 -27.49 8.28 3.47
C GLU A 92 -26.46 7.68 2.51
N LYS A 93 -25.42 7.02 3.03
CA LYS A 93 -24.39 6.38 2.21
C LYS A 93 -24.92 5.33 1.23
N ALA A 94 -26.08 4.73 1.53
CA ALA A 94 -26.73 3.74 0.68
C ALA A 94 -27.74 4.35 -0.31
N THR A 95 -27.92 5.67 -0.32
CA THR A 95 -28.89 6.33 -1.19
C THR A 95 -28.32 6.62 -2.58
N ALA A 96 -29.18 6.59 -3.60
CA ALA A 96 -28.79 6.96 -4.95
C ALA A 96 -28.26 8.41 -5.03
N ASN A 97 -28.84 9.33 -4.25
CA ASN A 97 -28.38 10.73 -4.20
C ASN A 97 -26.91 10.84 -3.77
N TYR A 98 -26.49 10.01 -2.80
CA TYR A 98 -25.11 9.95 -2.34
C TYR A 98 -24.16 9.45 -3.44
N VAL A 99 -24.53 8.37 -4.15
CA VAL A 99 -23.72 7.80 -5.24
C VAL A 99 -23.65 8.73 -6.45
N GLN A 100 -24.73 9.46 -6.74
CA GLN A 100 -24.83 10.42 -7.85
C GLN A 100 -24.00 11.70 -7.65
N ARG A 101 -23.40 11.91 -6.48
CA ARG A 101 -22.42 12.99 -6.24
C ARG A 101 -21.01 12.63 -6.74
N PHE A 102 -20.84 11.45 -7.33
CA PHE A 102 -19.61 10.98 -7.97
C PHE A 102 -19.59 11.30 -9.47
#